data_AF-A0A349HVV2-F1
#
_entry.id   AF-A0A349HVV2-F1
#
_cell.length_a   1.000
_cell.length_b   1.000
_cell.length_c   1.000
_cell.angle_alpha   90.00
_cell.angle_beta   90.00
_cell.angle_gamma   90.00
#
_symmetry.space_group_name_H-M   'P 1'
#
loop_
_entity.id
_entity.type
_entity.pdbx_description
1 polymer ?
#
loop_
_entity_poly.entity_id
_entity_poly.type
_entity_poly.pdbx_seq_one_letter_code
_entity_poly.pdbx_strand_id
1 'polypeptide(L)'
;MSLVTTISSSALKVGKHKIPKYLYHITPTKNVENIQKKGLQMTEDDLFGEGVFMFDLANLTKFWTKTNNKQKTNFAQTLIDYVTRRSGNFSISIFRIPTKNIPTDALSIRRQDKLFEIVNKYETTSDIYNAYARKEITEKVMDEITIGSPATLSNKFDRKKIPIEYILEENIPAKDIELFGTAKVDFNNLDLKSILKQLFADKKENIFLYKFL
;
A
#
# COMPACT_ATOMS: atom_id res chain seq x y z
N MET A 1 52.63 8.25 -22.02
CA MET A 1 51.62 7.21 -22.31
C MET A 1 51.05 6.76 -20.97
N SER A 2 49.77 7.07 -20.69
CA SER A 2 49.09 6.64 -19.47
C SER A 2 47.87 5.84 -19.88
N LEU A 3 47.84 4.56 -19.49
CA LEU A 3 46.73 3.64 -19.71
C LEU A 3 45.56 4.07 -18.79
N VAL A 4 44.52 4.66 -19.38
CA VAL A 4 43.22 4.84 -18.72
C VAL A 4 42.47 3.53 -18.85
N THR A 5 42.56 2.70 -17.82
CA THR A 5 41.75 1.49 -17.69
C THR A 5 40.30 1.90 -17.47
N THR A 6 39.49 1.81 -18.52
CA THR A 6 38.04 1.97 -18.44
C THR A 6 37.51 0.84 -17.56
N ILE A 7 37.14 1.15 -16.31
CA ILE A 7 36.35 0.24 -15.49
C ILE A 7 34.98 0.19 -16.15
N SER A 8 34.80 -0.83 -17.01
CA SER A 8 33.48 -1.27 -17.43
C SER A 8 32.72 -1.59 -16.16
N SER A 9 31.78 -0.71 -15.79
CA SER A 9 30.81 -0.99 -14.75
C SER A 9 30.02 -2.20 -15.24
N SER A 10 30.46 -3.38 -14.82
CA SER A 10 29.66 -4.59 -14.90
C SER A 10 28.33 -4.23 -14.26
N ALA A 11 27.29 -4.08 -15.10
CA ALA A 11 25.92 -3.97 -14.67
C ALA A 11 25.70 -5.17 -13.74
N LEU A 12 25.73 -4.90 -12.43
CA LEU A 12 25.32 -5.86 -11.43
C LEU A 12 23.95 -6.31 -11.91
N LYS A 13 23.86 -7.57 -12.35
CA LYS A 13 22.59 -8.24 -12.60
C LYS A 13 21.91 -8.36 -11.24
N VAL A 14 21.35 -7.26 -10.75
CA VAL A 14 20.52 -7.18 -9.56
C VAL A 14 19.39 -8.17 -9.82
N GLY A 15 19.31 -9.18 -8.96
CA GLY A 15 18.44 -10.34 -9.16
C GLY A 15 17.04 -9.93 -9.59
N LYS A 16 16.57 -10.54 -10.67
CA LYS A 16 15.25 -10.41 -11.30
C LYS A 16 14.13 -10.97 -10.39
N HIS A 17 14.03 -10.50 -9.14
CA HIS A 17 13.05 -10.92 -8.15
C HIS A 17 12.52 -9.71 -7.37
N LYS A 18 11.23 -9.38 -7.42
CA LYS A 18 10.29 -9.14 -8.53
C LYS A 18 9.13 -8.48 -7.80
N ILE A 19 8.74 -7.29 -8.21
CA ILE A 19 7.50 -6.68 -7.74
C ILE A 19 6.39 -7.76 -7.81
N PRO A 20 5.51 -7.85 -6.79
CA PRO A 20 4.44 -8.85 -6.76
C PRO A 20 3.67 -8.88 -8.07
N LYS A 21 3.23 -10.06 -8.54
CA LYS A 21 2.53 -10.20 -9.82
C LYS A 21 1.27 -9.30 -9.89
N TYR A 22 0.61 -9.14 -8.75
CA TYR A 22 -0.56 -8.30 -8.60
C TYR A 22 -0.40 -7.40 -7.38
N LEU A 23 -0.88 -6.18 -7.52
CA LEU A 23 -1.19 -5.28 -6.43
C LEU A 23 -2.71 -5.12 -6.33
N TYR A 24 -3.16 -4.65 -5.18
CA TYR A 24 -4.58 -4.52 -4.89
C TYR A 24 -4.87 -3.14 -4.31
N HIS A 25 -6.01 -2.57 -4.70
CA HIS A 25 -6.51 -1.30 -4.21
C HIS A 25 -7.90 -1.51 -3.61
N ILE A 26 -8.12 -1.06 -2.37
CA ILE A 26 -9.43 -1.11 -1.72
C ILE A 26 -10.05 0.28 -1.76
N THR A 27 -11.34 0.34 -2.09
CA THR A 27 -12.13 1.57 -2.24
C THR A 27 -13.55 1.35 -1.71
N PRO A 28 -14.29 2.41 -1.32
CA PRO A 28 -15.74 2.30 -1.13
C PRO A 28 -16.43 1.76 -2.39
N THR A 29 -17.42 0.88 -2.22
CA THR A 29 -18.15 0.28 -3.37
C THR A 29 -18.85 1.33 -4.24
N LYS A 30 -19.28 2.47 -3.66
CA LYS A 30 -19.87 3.58 -4.42
C LYS A 30 -18.95 4.15 -5.52
N ASN A 31 -17.63 3.94 -5.43
CA ASN A 31 -16.67 4.44 -6.42
C ASN A 31 -16.49 3.47 -7.60
N VAL A 32 -17.01 2.24 -7.53
CA VAL A 32 -16.76 1.17 -8.50
C VAL A 32 -17.13 1.60 -9.92
N GLU A 33 -18.31 2.17 -10.12
CA GLU A 33 -18.77 2.60 -11.46
C GLU A 33 -17.82 3.63 -12.08
N ASN A 34 -17.41 4.63 -11.30
CA ASN A 34 -16.49 5.66 -11.78
C ASN A 34 -15.09 5.09 -12.07
N ILE A 35 -14.59 4.18 -11.24
CA ILE A 35 -13.31 3.51 -11.44
C ILE A 35 -13.35 2.59 -12.68
N GLN A 36 -14.43 1.86 -12.90
CA GLN A 36 -14.61 1.03 -14.09
C GLN A 36 -14.69 1.87 -15.37
N LYS A 37 -15.20 3.10 -15.28
CA LYS A 37 -15.28 4.02 -16.43
C LYS A 37 -13.96 4.75 -16.72
N LYS A 38 -13.29 5.25 -15.68
CA LYS A 38 -12.15 6.17 -15.82
C LYS A 38 -10.79 5.55 -15.48
N GLY A 39 -10.79 4.40 -14.80
CA GLY A 39 -9.61 3.84 -14.17
C GLY A 39 -9.40 4.38 -12.76
N LEU A 40 -8.35 3.91 -12.10
CA LEU A 40 -7.91 4.46 -10.82
C LEU A 40 -7.22 5.79 -11.10
N GLN A 41 -7.74 6.86 -10.50
CA GLN A 41 -7.12 8.17 -10.58
C GLN A 41 -6.23 8.37 -9.36
N MET A 42 -5.14 9.11 -9.53
CA MET A 42 -4.35 9.60 -8.41
C MET A 42 -5.27 10.41 -7.49
N THR A 43 -5.08 10.19 -6.20
CA THR A 43 -5.75 10.96 -5.17
C THR A 43 -4.68 11.61 -4.31
N GLU A 44 -4.92 12.85 -3.92
CA GLU A 44 -4.22 13.44 -2.79
C GLU A 44 -4.64 12.64 -1.53
N ASP A 45 -3.66 12.07 -0.87
CA ASP A 45 -3.78 11.73 0.54
C ASP A 45 -3.20 12.94 1.27
N ASP A 46 -4.01 13.67 2.06
CA ASP A 46 -3.76 15.03 2.59
C ASP A 46 -2.33 15.29 3.14
N LEU A 47 -1.60 14.23 3.48
CA LEU A 47 -0.28 14.22 4.09
C LEU A 47 0.86 13.70 3.18
N PHE A 48 0.59 12.98 2.08
CA PHE A 48 1.52 11.96 1.55
C PHE A 48 1.75 11.98 0.04
N GLY A 49 1.31 13.04 -0.63
CA GLY A 49 1.45 13.21 -2.08
C GLY A 49 0.30 12.61 -2.87
N GLU A 50 0.38 12.76 -4.18
CA GLU A 50 -0.59 12.23 -5.13
C GLU A 50 -0.18 10.84 -5.59
N GLY A 51 -1.11 9.90 -5.57
CA GLY A 51 -0.86 8.60 -6.18
C GLY A 51 -2.03 7.64 -6.10
N VAL A 52 -1.83 6.48 -6.72
CA VAL A 52 -2.68 5.30 -6.56
C VAL A 52 -2.04 4.39 -5.53
N PHE A 53 -2.66 4.31 -4.35
CA PHE A 53 -2.19 3.53 -3.21
C PHE A 53 -2.64 2.08 -3.32
N MET A 54 -1.70 1.14 -3.18
CA MET A 54 -1.95 -0.28 -3.38
C MET A 54 -1.16 -1.13 -2.40
N PHE A 55 -1.59 -2.36 -2.15
CA PHE A 55 -0.83 -3.32 -1.34
C PHE A 55 -0.67 -4.64 -2.08
N ASP A 56 0.32 -5.44 -1.68
CA ASP A 56 0.39 -6.84 -2.08
C ASP A 56 -0.21 -7.73 -0.99
N LEU A 57 -0.87 -8.81 -1.42
CA LEU A 57 -1.62 -9.68 -0.52
C LEU A 57 -0.71 -10.45 0.46
N ALA A 58 0.52 -10.78 0.07
CA ALA A 58 1.43 -11.53 0.93
C ALA A 58 1.94 -10.66 2.08
N ASN A 59 2.29 -9.41 1.82
CA ASN A 59 2.70 -8.45 2.82
C ASN A 59 1.54 -8.06 3.73
N LEU A 60 0.34 -7.82 3.17
CA LEU A 60 -0.88 -7.55 3.92
C LEU A 60 -1.14 -8.66 4.94
N THR A 61 -1.30 -9.91 4.48
CA THR A 61 -1.66 -11.05 5.33
C THR A 61 -0.61 -11.41 6.37
N LYS A 62 0.68 -11.13 6.10
CA LYS A 62 1.78 -11.50 7.02
C LYS A 62 2.15 -10.41 8.01
N PHE A 63 1.98 -9.14 7.66
CA PHE A 63 2.55 -8.02 8.42
C PHE A 63 1.53 -6.95 8.76
N TRP A 64 0.59 -6.62 7.86
CA TRP A 64 -0.43 -5.60 8.16
C TRP A 64 -1.47 -6.08 9.16
N THR A 65 -1.78 -7.38 9.14
CA THR A 65 -2.82 -7.95 10.01
C THR A 65 -2.33 -8.30 11.42
N LYS A 66 -1.03 -8.10 11.69
CA LYS A 66 -0.47 -8.37 13.01
C LYS A 66 -0.74 -7.21 13.95
N THR A 67 -1.37 -7.50 15.08
CA THR A 67 -1.48 -6.56 16.19
C THR A 67 -0.17 -6.56 16.96
N ASN A 68 0.40 -5.38 17.20
CA ASN A 68 1.48 -5.23 18.18
C ASN A 68 0.87 -4.87 19.54
N ASN A 69 1.47 -5.30 20.64
CA ASN A 69 0.99 -5.05 22.02
C ASN A 69 0.78 -3.56 22.36
N LYS A 70 1.27 -2.64 21.53
CA LYS A 70 1.13 -1.18 21.68
C LYS A 70 -0.02 -0.58 20.88
N GLN A 71 -0.69 -1.32 19.99
CA GLN A 71 -1.77 -0.81 19.13
C GLN A 71 -3.07 -1.58 19.41
N LYS A 72 -4.20 -0.86 19.49
CA LYS A 72 -5.53 -1.47 19.71
C LYS A 72 -6.03 -2.25 18.50
N THR A 73 -5.64 -1.84 17.29
CA THR A 73 -6.01 -2.43 16.00
C THR A 73 -4.76 -2.65 15.15
N ASN A 74 -4.85 -3.49 14.12
CA ASN A 74 -3.76 -3.69 13.17
C ASN A 74 -3.88 -2.73 11.96
N PHE A 75 -2.83 -2.66 11.13
CA PHE A 75 -2.77 -1.75 9.98
C PHE A 75 -3.87 -2.04 8.95
N ALA A 76 -4.18 -3.31 8.69
CA ALA A 76 -5.22 -3.69 7.73
C ALA A 76 -6.62 -3.27 8.21
N GLN A 77 -6.90 -3.42 9.51
CA GLN A 77 -8.16 -2.96 10.11
C GLN A 77 -8.29 -1.45 10.01
N THR A 78 -7.21 -0.71 10.26
CA THR A 78 -7.22 0.75 10.14
C THR A 78 -7.41 1.22 8.70
N LEU A 79 -6.82 0.54 7.71
CA LEU A 79 -7.09 0.79 6.29
C LEU A 79 -8.58 0.60 5.96
N ILE A 80 -9.18 -0.51 6.41
CA ILE A 80 -10.61 -0.75 6.19
C ILE A 80 -11.46 0.32 6.87
N ASP A 81 -11.17 0.66 8.13
CA ASP A 81 -11.84 1.74 8.85
C ASP A 81 -11.71 3.08 8.10
N TYR A 82 -10.53 3.40 7.55
CA TYR A 82 -10.30 4.63 6.78
C TYR A 82 -11.18 4.70 5.53
N VAL A 83 -11.17 3.64 4.72
CA VAL A 83 -11.95 3.53 3.48
C VAL A 83 -13.46 3.59 3.78
N THR A 84 -13.90 2.96 4.87
CA THR A 84 -15.32 2.84 5.19
C THR A 84 -15.90 4.03 5.95
N ARG A 85 -15.24 4.50 7.02
CA ARG A 85 -15.76 5.57 7.90
C ARG A 85 -15.82 6.91 7.19
N ARG A 86 -14.78 7.27 6.42
CA ARG A 86 -14.78 8.53 5.65
C ARG A 86 -15.83 8.56 4.55
N SER A 87 -16.31 7.40 4.09
CA SER A 87 -17.23 7.30 2.96
C SER A 87 -18.70 7.17 3.35
N GLY A 88 -19.02 6.94 4.63
CA GLY A 88 -20.37 6.63 5.11
C GLY A 88 -20.95 5.34 4.51
N ASN A 89 -20.09 4.48 3.94
CA ASN A 89 -20.48 3.32 3.16
C ASN A 89 -20.13 2.03 3.91
N PHE A 90 -21.13 1.15 4.06
CA PHE A 90 -21.02 -0.16 4.71
C PHE A 90 -20.52 -1.25 3.75
N SER A 91 -19.96 -0.89 2.59
CA SER A 91 -19.43 -1.82 1.61
C SER A 91 -18.17 -1.30 0.94
N ILE A 92 -17.21 -2.20 0.81
CA ILE A 92 -15.93 -1.96 0.15
C ILE A 92 -15.75 -2.91 -1.01
N SER A 93 -15.01 -2.45 -2.01
CA SER A 93 -14.64 -3.23 -3.17
C SER A 93 -13.13 -3.19 -3.34
N ILE A 94 -12.58 -4.26 -3.91
CA ILE A 94 -11.15 -4.39 -4.16
C ILE A 94 -10.90 -4.55 -5.66
N PHE A 95 -9.96 -3.78 -6.18
CA PHE A 95 -9.45 -3.91 -7.54
C PHE A 95 -8.12 -4.66 -7.51
N ARG A 96 -7.91 -5.55 -8.49
CA ARG A 96 -6.65 -6.23 -8.76
C ARG A 96 -5.96 -5.56 -9.93
N ILE A 97 -4.67 -5.26 -9.78
CA ILE A 97 -3.83 -4.58 -10.76
C ILE A 97 -2.65 -5.48 -11.14
N PRO A 98 -2.52 -5.94 -12.41
CA PRO A 98 -1.34 -6.65 -12.89
C PRO A 98 -0.12 -5.72 -12.99
N THR A 99 0.92 -5.99 -12.21
CA THR A 99 2.11 -5.12 -12.14
C THR A 99 2.95 -5.13 -13.41
N LYS A 100 2.75 -6.11 -14.28
CA LYS A 100 3.35 -6.13 -15.62
C LYS A 100 2.93 -4.94 -16.50
N ASN A 101 1.83 -4.26 -16.16
CA ASN A 101 1.31 -3.10 -16.88
C ASN A 101 1.73 -1.77 -16.20
N ILE A 102 2.52 -1.83 -15.12
CA ILE A 102 2.95 -0.66 -14.35
C ILE A 102 4.45 -0.40 -14.61
N PRO A 103 4.85 0.84 -14.92
CA PRO A 103 6.26 1.24 -14.95
C PRO A 103 6.91 1.01 -13.59
N THR A 104 7.95 0.18 -13.54
CA THR A 104 8.60 -0.23 -12.27
C THR A 104 9.36 0.92 -11.60
N ASP A 105 9.84 1.87 -12.39
CA ASP A 105 10.53 3.09 -11.98
C ASP A 105 9.59 4.13 -11.37
N ALA A 106 8.31 4.15 -11.77
CA ALA A 106 7.28 5.01 -11.19
C ALA A 106 6.64 4.44 -9.91
N LEU A 107 7.02 3.23 -9.51
CA LEU A 107 6.45 2.53 -8.36
C LEU A 107 7.36 2.65 -7.14
N SER A 108 6.87 3.29 -6.08
CA SER A 108 7.55 3.38 -4.79
C SER A 108 6.85 2.55 -3.72
N ILE A 109 7.50 2.39 -2.57
CA ILE A 109 6.99 1.71 -1.38
C ILE A 109 7.19 2.58 -0.14
N ARG A 110 6.11 2.87 0.58
CA ARG A 110 6.13 3.55 1.88
C ARG A 110 5.94 2.58 3.04
N ARG A 111 6.43 2.99 4.21
CA ARG A 111 6.38 2.23 5.45
C ARG A 111 5.15 2.56 6.27
N GLN A 112 4.22 1.61 6.40
CA GLN A 112 3.01 1.80 7.19
C GLN A 112 3.27 1.85 8.69
N ASP A 113 4.29 1.14 9.18
CA ASP A 113 4.64 1.16 10.60
C ASP A 113 5.12 2.54 11.06
N LYS A 114 5.94 3.21 10.24
CA LYS A 114 6.40 4.58 10.49
C LYS A 114 5.33 5.62 10.26
N LEU A 115 4.56 5.45 9.20
CA LEU A 115 3.43 6.32 8.89
C LEU A 115 2.47 6.42 10.10
N PHE A 116 2.04 5.26 10.61
CA PHE A 116 1.11 5.21 11.73
C PHE A 116 1.73 5.68 13.04
N GLU A 117 3.03 5.47 13.25
CA GLU A 117 3.73 6.04 14.42
C GLU A 117 3.63 7.57 14.43
N ILE A 118 3.80 8.21 13.27
CA ILE A 118 3.69 9.66 13.12
C ILE A 118 2.23 10.13 13.24
N VAL A 119 1.31 9.51 12.51
CA VAL A 119 -0.12 9.91 12.52
C VAL A 119 -0.77 9.71 13.89
N ASN A 120 -0.31 8.75 14.70
CA ASN A 120 -0.81 8.60 16.08
C ASN A 120 -0.20 9.60 17.07
N LYS A 121 0.93 10.23 16.72
CA LYS A 121 1.64 11.18 17.58
C LYS A 121 1.15 12.62 17.39
N TYR A 122 0.69 12.95 16.18
CA TYR A 122 0.32 14.31 15.78
C TYR A 122 -1.15 14.34 15.34
N GLU A 123 -1.90 15.37 15.76
CA GLU A 123 -3.35 15.44 15.53
C GLU A 123 -3.70 15.78 14.08
N THR A 124 -2.90 16.63 13.44
CA THR A 124 -3.15 17.09 12.07
C THR A 124 -1.93 16.94 11.17
N THR A 125 -2.15 16.94 9.86
CA THR A 125 -1.10 17.08 8.85
C THR A 125 -0.20 18.28 9.11
N SER A 126 -0.79 19.43 9.47
CA SER A 126 -0.06 20.66 9.78
C SER A 126 0.89 20.47 10.95
N ASP A 127 0.49 19.71 11.99
CA ASP A 127 1.34 19.42 13.14
C ASP A 127 2.55 18.57 12.75
N ILE A 128 2.37 17.63 11.82
CA ILE A 128 3.44 16.78 11.29
C ILE A 128 4.47 17.64 10.55
N TYR A 129 4.02 18.54 9.66
CA TYR A 129 4.92 19.46 8.95
C TYR A 129 5.62 20.44 9.89
N ASN A 130 4.93 20.96 10.90
CA ASN A 130 5.53 21.82 11.92
C ASN A 130 6.60 21.06 12.73
N ALA A 131 6.35 19.82 13.11
CA ALA A 131 7.31 18.98 13.81
C ALA A 131 8.52 18.64 12.92
N TYR A 132 8.31 18.40 11.63
CA TYR A 132 9.38 18.23 10.65
C TYR A 132 10.23 19.51 10.52
N ALA A 133 9.60 20.68 10.41
CA ALA A 133 10.29 21.98 10.36
C ALA A 133 11.12 22.26 11.62
N ARG A 134 10.62 21.82 12.80
CA ARG A 134 11.36 21.86 14.08
C ARG A 134 12.39 20.74 14.23
N LYS A 135 12.58 19.89 13.22
CA LYS A 135 13.51 18.74 13.20
C LYS A 135 13.21 17.66 14.25
N GLU A 136 11.98 17.58 14.73
CA GLU A 136 11.52 16.49 15.60
C GLU A 136 11.30 15.19 14.80
N ILE A 137 10.99 15.34 13.52
CA ILE A 137 10.93 14.25 12.54
C ILE A 137 12.14 14.42 11.62
N THR A 138 12.91 13.35 11.43
CA THR A 138 14.06 13.39 10.52
C THR A 138 13.60 13.33 9.06
N GLU A 139 14.35 13.96 8.15
CA GLU A 139 14.13 13.85 6.69
C GLU A 139 13.95 12.41 6.23
N LYS A 140 14.83 11.51 6.67
CA LYS A 140 14.71 10.08 6.37
C LYS A 140 13.35 9.47 6.74
N VAL A 141 12.78 9.86 7.88
CA VAL A 141 11.47 9.34 8.31
C VAL A 141 10.36 9.93 7.45
N MET A 142 10.46 11.22 7.10
CA MET A 142 9.53 11.85 6.15
C MET A 142 9.57 11.11 4.80
N ASP A 143 10.76 10.90 4.23
CA ASP A 143 10.91 10.18 2.97
C ASP A 143 10.36 8.76 3.06
N GLU A 144 10.58 8.04 4.17
CA GLU A 144 10.05 6.68 4.36
C GLU A 144 8.52 6.59 4.37
N ILE A 145 7.80 7.70 4.64
CA ILE A 145 6.33 7.74 4.76
C ILE A 145 5.63 8.53 3.64
N THR A 146 6.36 9.39 2.91
CA THR A 146 5.84 10.16 1.77
C THR A 146 6.31 9.55 0.44
N ILE A 147 7.49 9.94 -0.05
CA ILE A 147 8.07 9.54 -1.35
C ILE A 147 8.31 8.03 -1.41
N GLY A 148 8.73 7.45 -0.29
CA GLY A 148 9.05 6.04 -0.14
C GLY A 148 10.38 5.65 -0.76
N SER A 149 10.60 4.35 -0.84
CA SER A 149 11.76 3.73 -1.50
C SER A 149 11.33 3.11 -2.84
N PRO A 150 12.25 2.86 -3.79
CA PRO A 150 11.90 2.14 -5.02
C PRO A 150 11.28 0.76 -4.73
N ALA A 151 10.20 0.41 -5.44
CA ALA A 151 9.48 -0.85 -5.22
C ALA A 151 10.33 -2.11 -5.49
N THR A 152 11.44 -1.97 -6.23
CA THR A 152 12.45 -3.03 -6.42
C THR A 152 13.10 -3.48 -5.10
N LEU A 153 12.95 -2.69 -4.02
CA LEU A 153 13.47 -3.01 -2.70
C LEU A 153 12.48 -3.78 -1.81
N SER A 154 11.25 -4.09 -2.27
CA SER A 154 10.19 -4.73 -1.45
C SER A 154 10.66 -5.96 -0.66
N ASN A 155 11.49 -6.82 -1.26
CA ASN A 155 12.08 -7.98 -0.59
C ASN A 155 12.89 -7.63 0.67
N LYS A 156 13.55 -6.46 0.71
CA LYS A 156 14.28 -6.00 1.90
C LYS A 156 13.31 -5.69 3.05
N PHE A 157 12.14 -5.14 2.74
CA PHE A 157 11.09 -4.85 3.71
C PHE A 157 10.43 -6.12 4.21
N ASP A 158 10.14 -7.08 3.32
CA ASP A 158 9.60 -8.39 3.69
C ASP A 158 10.53 -9.16 4.64
N ARG A 159 11.85 -9.15 4.38
CA ARG A 159 12.84 -9.76 5.29
C ARG A 159 12.85 -9.11 6.67
N LYS A 160 12.63 -7.80 6.72
CA LYS A 160 12.49 -7.03 7.96
C LYS A 160 11.08 -7.11 8.56
N LYS A 161 10.15 -7.82 7.90
CA LYS A 161 8.74 -7.97 8.31
C LYS A 161 8.02 -6.64 8.45
N ILE A 162 8.33 -5.69 7.56
CA ILE A 162 7.76 -4.34 7.57
C ILE A 162 6.46 -4.33 6.75
N PRO A 163 5.35 -3.80 7.29
CA PRO A 163 4.15 -3.55 6.51
C PRO A 163 4.42 -2.39 5.54
N ILE A 164 4.29 -2.66 4.24
CA ILE A 164 4.52 -1.67 3.18
C ILE A 164 3.29 -1.47 2.32
N GLU A 165 3.17 -0.27 1.77
CA GLU A 165 2.20 0.10 0.74
C GLU A 165 2.94 0.59 -0.49
N TYR A 166 2.45 0.23 -1.67
CA TYR A 166 2.95 0.67 -2.96
C TYR A 166 2.22 1.95 -3.39
N ILE A 167 2.96 2.88 -3.96
CA ILE A 167 2.44 4.13 -4.50
C ILE A 167 2.86 4.21 -5.95
N LEU A 168 1.88 4.47 -6.81
CA LEU A 168 2.12 4.82 -8.21
C LEU A 168 1.70 6.28 -8.42
N GLU A 169 2.65 7.13 -8.80
CA GLU A 169 2.42 8.55 -9.11
C GLU A 169 1.87 8.74 -10.53
N GLU A 170 0.96 7.85 -10.94
CA GLU A 170 0.28 7.88 -12.23
C GLU A 170 -1.13 7.28 -12.11
N ASN A 171 -2.04 7.71 -12.99
CA ASN A 171 -3.35 7.07 -13.13
C ASN A 171 -3.21 5.66 -13.71
N ILE A 172 -4.06 4.72 -13.27
CA ILE A 172 -4.13 3.37 -13.83
C ILE A 172 -5.36 3.26 -14.73
N PRO A 173 -5.21 3.00 -16.04
CA PRO A 173 -6.34 2.88 -16.96
C PRO A 173 -7.34 1.78 -16.54
N ALA A 174 -8.63 1.99 -16.83
CA ALA A 174 -9.69 1.01 -16.54
C ALA A 174 -9.44 -0.38 -17.13
N LYS A 175 -8.78 -0.46 -18.30
CA LYS A 175 -8.43 -1.73 -18.96
C LYS A 175 -7.38 -2.55 -18.20
N ASP A 176 -6.63 -1.91 -17.30
CA ASP A 176 -5.50 -2.49 -16.57
C ASP A 176 -5.86 -2.86 -15.13
N ILE A 177 -7.14 -2.77 -14.78
CA ILE A 177 -7.68 -3.12 -13.46
C ILE A 177 -8.84 -4.10 -13.59
N GLU A 178 -9.04 -4.91 -12.56
CA GLU A 178 -10.15 -5.85 -12.48
C GLU A 178 -10.86 -5.67 -11.15
N LEU A 179 -12.17 -5.46 -11.18
CA LEU A 179 -12.98 -5.57 -9.96
C LEU A 179 -12.91 -7.02 -9.47
N PHE A 180 -12.26 -7.20 -8.33
CA PHE A 180 -11.85 -8.52 -7.88
C PHE A 180 -12.81 -9.10 -6.83
N GLY A 181 -13.40 -8.23 -5.99
CA GLY A 181 -14.41 -8.64 -5.02
C GLY A 181 -15.05 -7.46 -4.29
N THR A 182 -16.07 -7.77 -3.49
CA THR A 182 -16.82 -6.80 -2.67
C THR A 182 -17.16 -7.44 -1.34
N ALA A 183 -17.18 -6.65 -0.27
CA ALA A 183 -17.50 -7.10 1.07
C ALA A 183 -18.35 -6.07 1.80
N LYS A 184 -19.26 -6.56 2.65
CA LYS A 184 -19.98 -5.72 3.61
C LYS A 184 -19.12 -5.54 4.87
N VAL A 185 -19.15 -4.33 5.43
CA VAL A 185 -18.42 -3.97 6.64
C VAL A 185 -19.43 -3.53 7.71
N ASP A 186 -19.40 -4.21 8.84
CA ASP A 186 -20.08 -3.78 10.06
C ASP A 186 -19.08 -2.97 10.91
N PHE A 187 -19.37 -1.69 11.12
CA PHE A 187 -18.52 -0.79 11.89
C PHE A 187 -18.52 -1.11 13.39
N ASN A 188 -19.64 -1.63 13.90
CA ASN A 188 -19.77 -1.92 15.32
C ASN A 188 -19.04 -3.22 15.68
N ASN A 189 -18.79 -4.08 14.69
CA ASN A 189 -18.12 -5.35 14.86
C ASN A 189 -17.27 -5.69 13.63
N LEU A 190 -16.17 -4.94 13.43
CA LEU A 190 -15.28 -5.12 12.29
C LEU A 190 -14.50 -6.45 12.42
N ASP A 191 -15.00 -7.48 11.74
CA ASP A 191 -14.31 -8.76 11.57
C ASP A 191 -13.47 -8.74 10.28
N LEU A 192 -12.19 -8.39 10.41
CA LEU A 192 -11.23 -8.34 9.31
C LEU A 192 -11.14 -9.68 8.56
N LYS A 193 -11.23 -10.82 9.27
CA LYS A 193 -11.14 -12.15 8.68
C LYS A 193 -12.35 -12.43 7.80
N SER A 194 -13.56 -12.10 8.27
CA SER A 194 -14.78 -12.21 7.46
C SER A 194 -14.73 -11.31 6.23
N ILE A 195 -14.28 -10.05 6.38
CA ILE A 195 -14.21 -9.09 5.28
C ILE A 195 -13.23 -9.56 4.20
N LEU A 196 -12.02 -10.00 4.58
CA LEU A 196 -11.06 -10.54 3.63
C LEU A 196 -11.60 -11.80 2.94
N LYS A 197 -12.29 -12.70 3.66
CA LYS A 197 -12.93 -13.87 3.01
C LYS A 197 -13.94 -13.47 1.94
N GLN A 198 -14.76 -12.46 2.20
CA GLN A 198 -15.74 -11.94 1.23
C GLN A 198 -15.04 -11.32 0.01
N LEU A 199 -14.03 -10.46 0.23
CA LEU A 199 -13.28 -9.80 -0.84
C LEU A 199 -12.57 -10.78 -1.79
N PHE A 200 -12.18 -11.94 -1.29
CA PHE A 200 -11.44 -12.96 -2.04
C PHE A 200 -12.25 -14.24 -2.26
N ALA A 201 -13.57 -14.18 -2.11
CA ALA A 201 -14.45 -15.34 -2.28
C ALA A 201 -14.30 -15.94 -3.69
N ASP A 202 -14.21 -17.27 -3.75
CA ASP A 202 -14.03 -18.05 -4.98
C ASP A 202 -12.75 -17.73 -5.78
N LYS A 203 -11.79 -17.01 -5.18
CA LYS A 203 -10.49 -16.70 -5.79
C LYS A 203 -9.43 -17.66 -5.29
N LYS A 204 -8.47 -17.99 -6.17
CA LYS A 204 -7.31 -18.83 -5.80
C LYS A 204 -6.49 -18.16 -4.69
N GLU A 205 -6.49 -16.85 -4.66
CA GLU A 205 -5.83 -16.00 -3.68
C GLU A 205 -6.39 -16.16 -2.25
N ASN A 206 -7.59 -16.74 -2.09
CA ASN A 206 -8.12 -17.13 -0.78
C ASN A 206 -7.16 -18.09 -0.04
N ILE A 207 -6.30 -18.84 -0.77
CA ILE A 207 -5.26 -19.69 -0.17
C ILE A 207 -4.32 -18.91 0.77
N PHE A 208 -4.04 -17.63 0.47
CA PHE A 208 -3.19 -16.79 1.30
C PHE A 208 -3.88 -16.39 2.61
N LEU A 209 -5.21 -16.39 2.64
CA LEU A 209 -6.00 -16.09 3.83
C LEU A 209 -6.05 -17.27 4.79
N TYR A 210 -5.84 -18.52 4.35
CA TYR A 210 -5.78 -19.67 5.27
C TYR A 210 -4.61 -19.62 6.25
N LYS A 211 -3.52 -18.93 5.90
CA LYS A 211 -2.39 -18.68 6.82
C LYS A 211 -2.67 -17.57 7.84
N PHE A 212 -3.75 -16.83 7.64
CA PHE A 212 -4.25 -15.78 8.53
C PHE A 212 -5.34 -16.30 9.47
N LEU A 213 -5.87 -17.52 9.24
CA LEU A 213 -6.94 -18.12 10.05
C LEU A 213 -6.42 -18.94 11.21
#